data_AF-A0A3N0G6S6-F1
#
_entry.id   AF-A0A3N0G6S6-F1
#
_cell.length_a   1.000
_cell.length_b   1.000
_cell.length_c   1.000
_cell.angle_alpha   90.00
_cell.angle_beta   90.00
_cell.angle_gamma   90.00
#
_symmetry.space_group_name_H-M   'P 1'
#
loop_
_entity.id
_entity.type
_entity.pdbx_description
1 polymer ?
#
loop_
_entity_poly.entity_id
_entity_poly.type
_entity_poly.pdbx_seq_one_letter_code
_entity_poly.pdbx_strand_id
1 'polypeptide(L)'
;MSTTKFRAGKDQASVVENIETLTGQRGDGRNRAVTYGDLAGLGLANLRQLGGGKVALSPGNGIGESSSAGRVQKPTKPTSFKATGGFSYVLLEWDMPNYRGRSLTEIYRSPDDNLADAVLIASSAAGVYGDPVDPGWSGYYWIRHVNSTGEPGPFNASAGTYAETRPDNTAVIELVQEQLNGSPLIGELTNKVGALDNTWSVKAKAGDIQAGIGLVAGKDADGNPISQVAIAATQFFVFDPNHPNDDGTYSFPFVVNGDGKVVIDELVAKEAVIKILSAQTIEADSVKAGIQIVSPYIKTARIESGGFTVDPLGNATFGELVRISAAGELSIRSSVDGRGLNISNDEIRVIDKNGVERITISSRDR
;
A
#
# COMPACT_ATOMS: atom_id res chain seq x y z
N MET A 1 61.22 -1.96 -21.00
CA MET A 1 62.08 -3.04 -20.46
C MET A 1 61.32 -3.74 -19.35
N SER A 2 61.20 -5.06 -19.40
CA SER A 2 60.54 -5.87 -18.37
C SER A 2 61.32 -5.82 -17.07
N THR A 3 60.76 -5.25 -16.01
CA THR A 3 61.35 -5.29 -14.67
C THR A 3 60.97 -6.61 -14.00
N THR A 4 61.88 -7.58 -14.02
CA THR A 4 61.65 -8.91 -13.42
C THR A 4 61.38 -8.77 -11.92
N LYS A 5 60.21 -9.24 -11.48
CA LYS A 5 59.63 -9.07 -10.13
C LYS A 5 60.45 -9.70 -8.98
N PHE A 6 61.27 -10.71 -9.27
CA PHE A 6 62.12 -11.41 -8.31
C PHE A 6 63.47 -11.73 -8.94
N ARG A 7 64.54 -11.75 -8.14
CA ARG A 7 65.86 -12.19 -8.62
C ARG A 7 65.95 -13.70 -8.61
N ALA A 8 66.37 -14.28 -9.73
CA ALA A 8 66.58 -15.72 -9.88
C ALA A 8 67.97 -16.20 -9.40
N GLY A 9 68.82 -15.29 -8.90
CA GLY A 9 70.14 -15.60 -8.35
C GLY A 9 70.04 -16.45 -7.09
N LYS A 10 70.99 -17.38 -6.90
CA LYS A 10 71.10 -18.24 -5.71
C LYS A 10 72.09 -17.71 -4.68
N ASP A 11 72.67 -16.54 -4.93
CA ASP A 11 73.57 -15.84 -4.02
C ASP A 11 72.81 -15.22 -2.84
N GLN A 12 73.51 -14.99 -1.73
CA GLN A 12 72.90 -14.48 -0.50
C GLN A 12 72.24 -13.10 -0.69
N ALA A 13 72.78 -12.24 -1.57
CA ALA A 13 72.21 -10.93 -1.81
C ALA A 13 70.86 -11.03 -2.55
N SER A 14 70.74 -11.92 -3.54
CA SER A 14 69.47 -12.21 -4.22
C SER A 14 68.41 -12.78 -3.26
N VAL A 15 68.81 -13.65 -2.32
CA VAL A 15 67.89 -14.20 -1.30
C VAL A 15 67.41 -13.12 -0.33
N VAL A 16 68.33 -12.29 0.17
CA VAL A 16 68.00 -11.19 1.09
C VAL A 16 67.07 -10.19 0.42
N GLU A 17 67.34 -9.81 -0.83
CA GLU A 17 66.49 -8.89 -1.60
C GLU A 17 65.08 -9.46 -1.83
N ASN A 18 64.97 -10.74 -2.16
CA ASN A 18 63.67 -11.40 -2.32
C ASN A 18 62.91 -11.47 -0.97
N ILE A 19 63.59 -11.71 0.15
CA ILE A 19 62.97 -11.73 1.49
C ILE A 19 62.47 -10.34 1.87
N GLU A 20 63.29 -9.29 1.70
CA GLU A 20 62.87 -7.91 2.01
C GLU A 20 61.71 -7.44 1.13
N THR A 21 61.64 -7.93 -0.11
CA THR A 21 60.50 -7.67 -1.01
C THR A 21 59.23 -8.37 -0.51
N LEU A 22 59.35 -9.62 -0.02
CA LEU A 22 58.22 -10.40 0.50
C LEU A 22 57.75 -9.91 1.88
N THR A 23 58.62 -9.36 2.72
CA THR A 23 58.25 -8.73 3.99
C THR A 23 57.75 -7.29 3.81
N GLY A 24 57.87 -6.74 2.60
CA GLY A 24 57.43 -5.38 2.27
C GLY A 24 58.39 -4.28 2.76
N GLN A 25 59.60 -4.63 3.16
CA GLN A 25 60.65 -3.70 3.60
C GLN A 25 61.39 -3.06 2.42
N ARG A 26 61.27 -3.63 1.20
CA ARG A 26 61.88 -3.14 -0.03
C ARG A 26 60.86 -3.09 -1.18
N GLY A 27 60.90 -2.03 -1.98
CA GLY A 27 59.96 -1.78 -3.08
C GLY A 27 58.72 -0.99 -2.68
N ASP A 28 57.69 -0.99 -3.54
CA ASP A 28 56.42 -0.25 -3.34
C ASP A 28 55.34 -1.04 -2.58
N GLY A 29 55.72 -2.16 -1.96
CA GLY A 29 54.83 -3.03 -1.18
C GLY A 29 53.91 -3.93 -2.00
N ARG A 30 53.83 -3.78 -3.34
CA ARG A 30 52.92 -4.58 -4.19
C ARG A 30 53.29 -6.05 -4.32
N ASN A 31 54.54 -6.38 -3.99
CA ASN A 31 55.07 -7.75 -4.05
C ASN A 31 55.23 -8.40 -2.66
N ARG A 32 54.71 -7.75 -1.61
CA ARG A 32 54.67 -8.30 -0.25
C ARG A 32 53.84 -9.59 -0.22
N ALA A 33 54.31 -10.59 0.51
CA ALA A 33 53.58 -11.83 0.75
C ALA A 33 52.37 -11.59 1.67
N VAL A 34 51.24 -12.20 1.33
CA VAL A 34 50.03 -12.19 2.15
C VAL A 34 50.09 -13.32 3.16
N THR A 35 49.92 -13.04 4.45
CA THR A 35 49.84 -14.07 5.49
C THR A 35 48.41 -14.56 5.70
N TYR A 36 48.24 -15.72 6.33
CA TYR A 36 46.92 -16.22 6.72
C TYR A 36 46.19 -15.29 7.69
N GLY A 37 46.93 -14.56 8.54
CA GLY A 37 46.39 -13.52 9.39
C GLY A 37 45.90 -12.31 8.59
N ASP A 38 46.62 -11.92 7.53
CA ASP A 38 46.19 -10.84 6.64
C ASP A 38 44.89 -11.21 5.90
N LEU A 39 44.77 -12.45 5.41
CA LEU A 39 43.53 -12.95 4.78
C LEU A 39 42.34 -12.96 5.75
N ALA A 40 42.58 -13.34 7.00
CA ALA A 40 41.55 -13.36 8.05
C ALA A 40 41.16 -11.95 8.51
N GLY A 41 42.12 -11.04 8.69
CA GLY A 41 41.87 -9.64 9.03
C GLY A 41 41.13 -8.87 7.92
N LEU A 42 41.31 -9.28 6.66
CA LEU A 42 40.58 -8.77 5.50
C LEU A 42 39.22 -9.45 5.30
N GLY A 43 38.87 -10.48 6.09
CA GLY A 43 37.61 -11.21 6.00
C GLY A 43 37.48 -12.10 4.75
N LEU A 44 38.57 -12.36 4.04
CA LEU A 44 38.60 -13.17 2.81
C LEU A 44 38.75 -14.67 3.11
N ALA A 45 39.20 -15.02 4.32
CA ALA A 45 39.31 -16.39 4.80
C ALA A 45 38.99 -16.49 6.30
N ASN A 46 38.36 -17.58 6.71
CA ASN A 46 38.21 -17.91 8.12
C ASN A 46 39.42 -18.73 8.57
N LEU A 47 40.07 -18.31 9.66
CA LEU A 47 41.21 -19.02 10.25
C LEU A 47 40.73 -19.98 11.34
N ARG A 48 40.94 -21.29 11.15
CA ARG A 48 40.65 -22.29 12.18
C ARG A 48 41.95 -22.91 12.68
N GLN A 49 42.22 -22.78 13.98
CA GLN A 49 43.35 -23.44 14.62
C GLN A 49 43.04 -24.92 14.84
N LEU A 50 43.93 -25.79 14.37
CA LEU A 50 43.88 -27.24 14.56
C LEU A 50 44.90 -27.65 15.63
N GLY A 51 44.74 -28.85 16.18
CA GLY A 51 45.69 -29.41 17.14
C GLY A 51 47.11 -29.49 16.56
N GLY A 52 48.12 -29.27 17.43
CA GLY A 52 49.54 -29.33 17.05
C GLY A 52 50.07 -28.08 16.32
N GLY A 53 49.47 -26.91 16.51
CA GLY A 53 49.97 -25.64 15.97
C GLY A 53 49.70 -25.41 14.48
N LYS A 54 48.92 -26.28 13.84
CA LYS A 54 48.52 -26.14 12.44
C LYS A 54 47.30 -25.22 12.32
N VAL A 55 47.24 -24.46 11.24
CA VAL A 55 46.09 -23.60 10.90
C VAL A 55 45.50 -24.03 9.56
N ALA A 56 44.18 -24.11 9.49
CA ALA A 56 43.45 -24.37 8.26
C ALA A 56 42.65 -23.11 7.86
N LEU A 57 42.61 -22.85 6.55
CA LEU A 57 41.81 -21.79 5.95
C LEU A 57 40.53 -22.38 5.36
N SER A 58 39.40 -21.72 5.59
CA SER A 58 38.18 -21.92 4.83
C SER A 58 37.87 -20.61 4.09
N PRO A 59 37.22 -20.64 2.90
CA PRO A 59 36.75 -19.42 2.26
C PRO A 59 35.97 -18.54 3.24
N GLY A 60 36.32 -17.26 3.31
CA GLY A 60 35.58 -16.27 4.07
C GLY A 60 34.48 -15.73 3.18
N ASN A 61 33.23 -15.79 3.65
CA ASN A 61 32.19 -14.94 3.10
C ASN A 61 32.57 -13.52 3.53
N GLY A 62 32.99 -12.68 2.59
CA GLY A 62 33.58 -11.36 2.85
C GLY A 62 32.87 -10.57 3.94
N ILE A 63 33.65 -9.81 4.73
CA ILE A 63 33.27 -8.80 5.74
C ILE A 63 31.74 -8.68 5.96
N GLY A 64 31.14 -9.59 6.73
CA GLY A 64 29.69 -9.53 6.92
C GLY A 64 28.96 -10.78 7.41
N GLU A 65 29.62 -11.80 7.98
CA GLU A 65 28.90 -12.78 8.81
C GLU A 65 29.58 -12.87 10.18
N SER A 66 29.41 -11.81 10.98
CA SER A 66 29.45 -11.97 12.42
C SER A 66 28.24 -12.82 12.81
N SER A 67 28.51 -14.08 13.12
CA SER A 67 27.54 -15.14 13.39
C SER A 67 26.79 -14.96 14.73
N SER A 68 26.26 -13.77 15.03
CA SER A 68 25.37 -13.55 16.18
C SER A 68 24.49 -12.28 16.13
N ALA A 69 24.42 -11.54 15.02
CA ALA A 69 23.25 -10.69 14.74
C ALA A 69 22.20 -11.60 14.08
N GLY A 70 20.98 -11.67 14.63
CA GLY A 70 19.99 -12.69 14.26
C GLY A 70 19.86 -12.87 12.75
N ARG A 71 20.32 -14.04 12.24
CA ARG A 71 20.35 -14.37 10.80
C ARG A 71 19.06 -13.92 10.12
N VAL A 72 19.17 -13.23 8.99
CA VAL A 72 18.02 -12.90 8.14
C VAL A 72 17.26 -14.21 7.90
N GLN A 73 15.98 -14.19 8.28
CA GLN A 73 15.15 -15.37 8.23
C GLN A 73 14.51 -15.46 6.85
N LYS A 74 14.27 -16.71 6.41
CA LYS A 74 13.44 -16.95 5.24
C LYS A 74 12.05 -16.36 5.48
N PRO A 75 11.46 -15.62 4.52
CA PRO A 75 10.15 -15.04 4.72
C PRO A 75 9.10 -16.11 4.99
N THR A 76 8.22 -15.82 5.94
CA THR A 76 7.06 -16.66 6.24
C THR A 76 5.99 -16.51 5.17
N LYS A 77 5.05 -17.46 5.14
CA LYS A 77 3.86 -17.35 4.32
C LYS A 77 2.99 -16.16 4.78
N PRO A 78 2.47 -15.33 3.86
CA PRO A 78 1.50 -14.30 4.24
C PRO A 78 0.22 -14.89 4.84
N THR A 79 -0.33 -14.20 5.84
CA THR A 79 -1.56 -14.58 6.54
C THR A 79 -2.61 -13.48 6.44
N SER A 80 -3.88 -13.88 6.60
CA SER A 80 -5.05 -12.99 6.56
C SER A 80 -5.16 -12.10 5.32
N PHE A 81 -4.64 -12.57 4.18
CA PHE A 81 -4.73 -11.81 2.93
C PHE A 81 -6.18 -11.67 2.46
N LYS A 82 -6.60 -10.44 2.21
CA LYS A 82 -7.95 -10.09 1.75
C LYS A 82 -7.86 -9.08 0.62
N ALA A 83 -8.78 -9.20 -0.33
CA ALA A 83 -8.96 -8.25 -1.41
C ALA A 83 -10.41 -7.75 -1.38
N THR A 84 -10.61 -6.43 -1.32
CA THR A 84 -11.93 -5.79 -1.19
C THR A 84 -12.10 -4.73 -2.27
N GLY A 85 -13.06 -4.91 -3.17
CA GLY A 85 -13.33 -3.95 -4.25
C GLY A 85 -14.05 -2.69 -3.78
N GLY A 86 -13.54 -1.54 -4.19
CA GLY A 86 -14.22 -0.24 -4.20
C GLY A 86 -14.86 0.05 -5.55
N PHE A 87 -14.95 1.34 -5.91
CA PHE A 87 -15.41 1.77 -7.24
C PHE A 87 -14.31 1.76 -8.30
N SER A 88 -13.13 2.25 -7.94
CA SER A 88 -12.00 2.41 -8.88
C SER A 88 -10.69 1.91 -8.27
N TYR A 89 -10.80 1.04 -7.26
CA TYR A 89 -9.65 0.42 -6.63
C TYR A 89 -10.04 -0.91 -5.97
N VAL A 90 -9.06 -1.78 -5.76
CA VAL A 90 -9.14 -2.94 -4.88
C VAL A 90 -8.21 -2.71 -3.69
N LEU A 91 -8.77 -2.73 -2.48
CA LEU A 91 -8.00 -2.67 -1.24
C LEU A 91 -7.50 -4.08 -0.88
N LEU A 92 -6.18 -4.21 -0.82
CA LEU A 92 -5.48 -5.42 -0.43
C LEU A 92 -4.91 -5.25 0.98
N GLU A 93 -5.21 -6.20 1.87
CA GLU A 93 -4.80 -6.17 3.27
C GLU A 93 -4.20 -7.52 3.67
N TRP A 94 -3.14 -7.51 4.47
CA TRP A 94 -2.50 -8.71 5.02
C TRP A 94 -1.84 -8.45 6.37
N ASP A 95 -1.59 -9.50 7.13
CA ASP A 95 -0.87 -9.39 8.40
C ASP A 95 0.61 -9.05 8.16
N MET A 96 1.13 -8.11 8.95
CA MET A 96 2.55 -7.77 8.90
C MET A 96 3.40 -8.97 9.37
N PRO A 97 4.32 -9.48 8.54
CA PRO A 97 5.04 -10.70 8.88
C PRO A 97 6.08 -10.46 9.97
N ASN A 98 6.22 -11.44 10.87
CA ASN A 98 7.16 -11.39 11.98
C ASN A 98 8.35 -12.33 11.72
N TYR A 99 9.24 -11.93 10.81
CA TYR A 99 10.54 -12.58 10.59
C TYR A 99 11.66 -11.55 10.52
N ARG A 100 12.86 -11.98 10.91
CA ARG A 100 14.03 -11.09 10.99
C ARG A 100 14.55 -10.73 9.59
N GLY A 101 14.84 -9.45 9.40
CA GLY A 101 15.33 -8.94 8.12
C GLY A 101 14.23 -8.85 7.06
N ARG A 102 12.98 -8.50 7.42
CA ARG A 102 11.92 -8.14 6.48
C ARG A 102 12.32 -6.99 5.56
N SER A 103 11.91 -7.07 4.30
CA SER A 103 12.02 -5.98 3.33
C SER A 103 10.64 -5.47 2.93
N LEU A 104 9.92 -6.24 2.10
CA LEU A 104 8.66 -5.83 1.49
C LEU A 104 7.76 -7.04 1.22
N THR A 105 6.52 -6.77 0.85
CA THR A 105 5.58 -7.75 0.28
C THR A 105 5.39 -7.44 -1.20
N GLU A 106 5.54 -8.44 -2.05
CA GLU A 106 5.23 -8.38 -3.49
C GLU A 106 3.75 -8.71 -3.72
N ILE A 107 3.10 -7.98 -4.63
CA ILE A 107 1.69 -8.13 -4.97
C ILE A 107 1.54 -8.47 -6.45
N TYR A 108 0.85 -9.57 -6.74
CA TYR A 108 0.60 -10.11 -8.06
C TYR A 108 -0.89 -10.11 -8.40
N ARG A 109 -1.23 -9.92 -9.68
CA ARG A 109 -2.60 -9.84 -10.20
C ARG A 109 -2.75 -10.62 -11.51
N SER A 110 -3.92 -11.25 -11.72
CA SER A 110 -4.31 -11.92 -12.97
C SER A 110 -5.82 -11.79 -13.20
N PRO A 111 -6.34 -11.70 -14.44
CA PRO A 111 -7.77 -11.83 -14.71
C PRO A 111 -8.29 -13.26 -14.42
N ASP A 112 -7.44 -14.27 -14.61
CA ASP A 112 -7.77 -15.68 -14.42
C ASP A 112 -7.16 -16.23 -13.12
N ASP A 113 -7.81 -17.23 -12.50
CA ASP A 113 -7.29 -17.94 -11.31
C ASP A 113 -6.13 -18.88 -11.67
N ASN A 114 -5.04 -18.30 -12.18
CA ASN A 114 -3.83 -19.00 -12.54
C ASN A 114 -2.60 -18.21 -12.10
N LEU A 115 -1.94 -18.67 -11.04
CA LEU A 115 -0.72 -18.05 -10.51
C LEU A 115 0.42 -18.01 -11.56
N ALA A 116 0.44 -18.93 -12.53
CA ALA A 116 1.45 -18.92 -13.58
C ALA A 116 1.33 -17.72 -14.53
N ASP A 117 0.11 -17.20 -14.70
CA ASP A 117 -0.19 -16.05 -15.55
C ASP A 117 -0.18 -14.73 -14.75
N ALA A 118 -0.04 -14.79 -13.42
CA ALA A 118 -0.09 -13.63 -12.56
C ALA A 118 1.14 -12.73 -12.72
N VAL A 119 0.88 -11.43 -12.90
CA VAL A 119 1.92 -10.41 -13.09
C VAL A 119 2.14 -9.61 -11.81
N LEU A 120 3.39 -9.24 -11.51
CA LEU A 120 3.74 -8.38 -10.37
C LEU A 120 3.25 -6.94 -10.65
N ILE A 121 2.35 -6.42 -9.82
CA ILE A 121 1.77 -5.09 -9.98
C ILE A 121 2.32 -4.06 -8.99
N ALA A 122 2.79 -4.49 -7.81
CA ALA A 122 3.26 -3.58 -6.77
C ALA A 122 4.14 -4.27 -5.73
N SER A 123 4.81 -3.46 -4.93
CA SER A 123 5.49 -3.87 -3.70
C SER A 123 5.15 -2.91 -2.58
N SER A 124 4.81 -3.44 -1.39
CA SER A 124 4.44 -2.63 -0.23
C SER A 124 5.30 -2.99 0.98
N ALA A 125 5.86 -1.96 1.60
CA ALA A 125 6.51 -2.07 2.89
C ALA A 125 5.49 -2.02 4.05
N ALA A 126 4.20 -1.85 3.79
CA ALA A 126 3.12 -1.86 4.78
C ALA A 126 2.32 -3.19 4.73
N GLY A 127 1.32 -3.32 5.60
CA GLY A 127 0.33 -4.43 5.60
C GLY A 127 -0.85 -4.21 4.65
N VAL A 128 -0.76 -3.21 3.77
CA VAL A 128 -1.87 -2.74 2.94
C VAL A 128 -1.38 -2.21 1.60
N TYR A 129 -2.23 -2.31 0.57
CA TYR A 129 -2.05 -1.68 -0.73
C TYR A 129 -3.41 -1.42 -1.40
N GLY A 130 -3.60 -0.23 -1.97
CA GLY A 130 -4.73 0.08 -2.83
C GLY A 130 -4.34 -0.05 -4.29
N ASP A 131 -4.92 -1.01 -5.01
CA ASP A 131 -4.69 -1.21 -6.44
C ASP A 131 -5.72 -0.44 -7.27
N PRO A 132 -5.35 0.63 -8.00
CA PRO A 132 -6.29 1.35 -8.84
C PRO A 132 -6.69 0.50 -10.06
N VAL A 133 -7.99 0.35 -10.28
CA VAL A 133 -8.58 -0.40 -11.41
C VAL A 133 -9.82 0.32 -11.93
N ASP A 134 -10.26 -0.03 -13.14
CA ASP A 134 -11.49 0.52 -13.70
C ASP A 134 -12.73 -0.02 -12.97
N PRO A 135 -13.81 0.77 -12.87
CA PRO A 135 -15.09 0.28 -12.35
C PRO A 135 -15.60 -0.95 -13.12
N GLY A 136 -16.11 -1.93 -12.39
CA GLY A 136 -16.58 -3.21 -12.95
C GLY A 136 -15.46 -4.20 -13.29
N TRP A 137 -14.21 -3.90 -12.94
CA TRP A 137 -13.10 -4.84 -13.06
C TRP A 137 -13.27 -6.03 -12.10
N SER A 138 -12.91 -7.24 -12.56
CA SER A 138 -12.77 -8.44 -11.74
C SER A 138 -11.47 -9.20 -12.04
N GLY A 139 -10.97 -9.94 -11.04
CA GLY A 139 -9.77 -10.77 -11.18
C GLY A 139 -9.26 -11.31 -9.84
N TYR A 140 -8.00 -11.75 -9.83
CA TYR A 140 -7.39 -12.52 -8.74
C TYR A 140 -6.04 -11.93 -8.30
N TYR A 141 -5.75 -12.04 -7.00
CA TYR A 141 -4.51 -11.55 -6.40
C TYR A 141 -3.74 -12.62 -5.63
N TRP A 142 -2.42 -12.46 -5.61
CA TRP A 142 -1.50 -13.22 -4.76
C TRP A 142 -0.46 -12.28 -4.14
N ILE A 143 0.03 -12.64 -2.97
CA ILE A 143 1.13 -11.91 -2.31
C ILE A 143 2.19 -12.88 -1.80
N ARG A 144 3.43 -12.41 -1.69
CA ARG A 144 4.51 -13.10 -0.98
C ARG A 144 5.45 -12.11 -0.32
N HIS A 145 6.03 -12.50 0.80
CA HIS A 145 6.99 -11.67 1.52
C HIS A 145 8.41 -11.87 1.00
N VAL A 146 9.22 -10.82 1.07
CA VAL A 146 10.64 -10.82 0.65
C VAL A 146 11.50 -10.29 1.80
N ASN A 147 12.64 -10.93 2.07
CA ASN A 147 13.57 -10.46 3.08
C ASN A 147 14.59 -9.45 2.51
N SER A 148 15.41 -8.89 3.38
CA SER A 148 16.44 -7.89 3.09
C SER A 148 17.58 -8.43 2.23
N THR A 149 17.71 -9.76 2.09
CA THR A 149 18.63 -10.41 1.15
C THR A 149 17.98 -10.73 -0.20
N GLY A 150 16.72 -10.33 -0.42
CA GLY A 150 15.98 -10.58 -1.66
C GLY A 150 15.47 -12.00 -1.83
N GLU A 151 15.52 -12.84 -0.79
CA GLU A 151 14.95 -14.19 -0.84
C GLU A 151 13.43 -14.09 -0.70
N PRO A 152 12.65 -14.63 -1.66
CA PRO A 152 11.20 -14.66 -1.57
C PRO A 152 10.72 -15.83 -0.70
N GLY A 153 9.63 -15.59 0.03
CA GLY A 153 8.86 -16.61 0.71
C GLY A 153 7.84 -17.30 -0.20
N PRO A 154 7.06 -18.23 0.35
CA PRO A 154 5.93 -18.81 -0.35
C PRO A 154 4.81 -17.77 -0.56
N PHE A 155 3.99 -17.99 -1.60
CA PHE A 155 2.76 -17.23 -1.81
C PHE A 155 1.71 -17.50 -0.72
N ASN A 156 0.78 -16.57 -0.54
CA ASN A 156 -0.37 -16.69 0.36
C ASN A 156 -1.23 -17.94 0.05
N ALA A 157 -1.35 -18.36 -1.20
CA ALA A 157 -2.05 -19.57 -1.63
C ALA A 157 -1.68 -19.93 -3.08
N SER A 158 -2.08 -21.12 -3.53
CA SER A 158 -2.05 -21.48 -4.96
C SER A 158 -3.22 -20.88 -5.72
N ALA A 159 -4.43 -20.97 -5.16
CA ALA A 159 -5.61 -20.28 -5.67
C ALA A 159 -5.54 -18.78 -5.35
N GLY A 160 -5.99 -17.96 -6.28
CA GLY A 160 -6.02 -16.52 -6.17
C GLY A 160 -7.10 -16.03 -5.23
N THR A 161 -6.84 -14.86 -4.65
CA THR A 161 -7.86 -14.14 -3.87
C THR A 161 -8.67 -13.29 -4.84
N TYR A 162 -9.92 -13.69 -5.08
CA TYR A 162 -10.83 -12.98 -5.98
C TYR A 162 -11.16 -11.58 -5.46
N ALA A 163 -11.24 -10.62 -6.37
CA ALA A 163 -11.82 -9.32 -6.11
C ALA A 163 -12.57 -8.80 -7.34
N GLU A 164 -13.60 -8.01 -7.07
CA GLU A 164 -14.40 -7.35 -8.08
C GLU A 164 -14.76 -5.95 -7.59
N THR A 165 -14.56 -4.97 -8.45
CA THR A 165 -14.99 -3.60 -8.20
C THR A 165 -16.41 -3.40 -8.67
N ARG A 166 -17.08 -2.41 -8.09
CA ARG A 166 -18.45 -2.11 -8.50
C ARG A 166 -18.46 -1.46 -9.88
N PRO A 167 -19.43 -1.78 -10.74
CA PRO A 167 -19.65 -1.05 -11.98
C PRO A 167 -19.86 0.44 -11.68
N ASP A 168 -19.55 1.31 -12.64
CA ASP A 168 -19.77 2.75 -12.45
C ASP A 168 -21.26 2.97 -12.11
N ASN A 169 -21.53 3.70 -11.02
CA ASN A 169 -22.87 4.08 -10.63
C ASN A 169 -23.62 4.77 -11.79
N THR A 170 -22.90 5.47 -12.68
CA THR A 170 -23.49 6.03 -13.91
C THR A 170 -24.09 4.95 -14.82
N ALA A 171 -23.37 3.83 -15.04
CA ALA A 171 -23.88 2.73 -15.86
C ALA A 171 -25.08 2.04 -15.22
N VAL A 172 -25.08 1.89 -13.88
CA VAL A 172 -26.22 1.33 -13.15
C VAL A 172 -27.43 2.27 -13.23
N ILE A 173 -27.22 3.58 -13.06
CA ILE A 173 -28.29 4.58 -13.19
C ILE A 173 -28.85 4.60 -14.63
N GLU A 174 -27.99 4.58 -15.64
CA GLU A 174 -28.42 4.55 -17.05
C GLU A 174 -29.22 3.29 -17.37
N LEU A 175 -28.78 2.12 -16.92
CA LEU A 175 -29.53 0.87 -17.09
C LEU A 175 -30.90 0.94 -16.42
N VAL A 176 -30.97 1.44 -15.18
CA VAL A 176 -32.25 1.61 -14.47
C VAL A 176 -33.13 2.64 -15.19
N GLN A 177 -32.56 3.74 -15.68
CA GLN A 177 -33.30 4.74 -16.46
C GLN A 177 -33.83 4.18 -17.78
N GLU A 178 -33.05 3.40 -18.50
CA GLU A 178 -33.46 2.73 -19.73
C GLU A 178 -34.61 1.75 -19.45
N GLN A 179 -34.48 0.91 -18.42
CA GLN A 179 -35.53 -0.02 -17.98
C GLN A 179 -36.82 0.72 -17.57
N LEU A 180 -36.70 1.83 -16.83
CA LEU A 180 -37.86 2.62 -16.40
C LEU A 180 -38.52 3.37 -17.56
N ASN A 181 -37.75 3.93 -18.49
CA ASN A 181 -38.27 4.61 -19.68
C ASN A 181 -38.97 3.63 -20.64
N GLY A 182 -38.55 2.36 -20.66
CA GLY A 182 -39.24 1.28 -21.36
C GLY A 182 -40.52 0.80 -20.68
N SER A 183 -40.85 1.27 -19.47
CA SER A 183 -42.05 0.84 -18.75
C SER A 183 -43.33 1.30 -19.46
N PRO A 184 -44.32 0.41 -19.67
CA PRO A 184 -45.65 0.77 -20.15
C PRO A 184 -46.32 1.88 -19.33
N LEU A 185 -45.97 1.99 -18.04
CA LEU A 185 -46.53 2.99 -17.12
C LEU A 185 -46.06 4.41 -17.40
N ILE A 186 -44.78 4.58 -17.78
CA ILE A 186 -44.24 5.89 -18.16
C ILE A 186 -44.93 6.36 -19.45
N GLY A 187 -45.17 5.44 -20.38
CA GLY A 187 -45.98 5.68 -21.57
C GLY A 187 -47.41 6.14 -21.24
N GLU A 188 -48.09 5.49 -20.29
CA GLU A 188 -49.43 5.93 -19.84
C GLU A 188 -49.42 7.27 -19.12
N LEU A 189 -48.42 7.59 -18.31
CA LEU A 189 -48.36 8.86 -17.58
C LEU A 189 -48.05 10.03 -18.51
N THR A 190 -47.22 9.81 -19.53
CA THR A 190 -46.80 10.84 -20.51
C THR A 190 -47.77 11.00 -21.68
N ASN A 191 -48.37 9.91 -22.17
CA ASN A 191 -49.28 9.90 -23.31
C ASN A 191 -50.69 9.44 -22.89
N LYS A 192 -51.75 10.01 -23.47
CA LYS A 192 -53.13 9.52 -23.29
C LYS A 192 -53.37 8.22 -24.07
N VAL A 193 -52.56 7.18 -23.87
CA VAL A 193 -52.75 5.90 -24.55
C VAL A 193 -53.77 5.07 -23.78
N GLY A 194 -54.67 4.44 -24.53
CA GLY A 194 -55.85 3.73 -24.04
C GLY A 194 -55.53 2.56 -23.11
N ALA A 195 -56.54 2.24 -22.30
CA ALA A 195 -56.56 1.24 -21.24
C ALA A 195 -55.65 0.03 -21.50
N LEU A 196 -54.61 -0.11 -20.68
CA LEU A 196 -54.10 -1.43 -20.34
C LEU A 196 -55.08 -2.02 -19.31
N ASP A 197 -55.45 -3.29 -19.46
CA ASP A 197 -56.52 -3.92 -18.66
C ASP A 197 -56.22 -3.98 -17.14
N ASN A 198 -54.99 -3.64 -16.72
CA ASN A 198 -54.51 -3.70 -15.33
C ASN A 198 -53.78 -2.42 -14.84
N THR A 199 -54.06 -1.26 -15.43
CA THR A 199 -53.50 0.02 -14.97
C THR A 199 -54.54 0.91 -14.31
N TRP A 200 -54.15 1.49 -13.19
CA TRP A 200 -54.89 2.57 -12.55
C TRP A 200 -54.04 3.83 -12.60
N SER A 201 -54.58 4.91 -13.17
CA SER A 201 -53.91 6.20 -13.11
C SER A 201 -54.90 7.33 -12.80
N VAL A 202 -54.46 8.26 -11.96
CA VAL A 202 -55.18 9.50 -11.68
C VAL A 202 -54.33 10.65 -12.20
N LYS A 203 -54.93 11.50 -13.03
CA LYS A 203 -54.29 12.70 -13.58
C LYS A 203 -55.09 13.93 -13.16
N ALA A 204 -54.41 14.89 -12.55
CA ALA A 204 -54.92 16.23 -12.34
C ALA A 204 -54.27 17.18 -13.35
N LYS A 205 -55.08 17.98 -14.03
CA LYS A 205 -54.61 19.01 -14.97
C LYS A 205 -55.18 20.36 -14.56
N ALA A 206 -54.31 21.34 -14.35
CA ALA A 206 -54.66 22.74 -14.11
C ALA A 206 -53.86 23.62 -15.06
N GLY A 207 -54.51 24.20 -16.07
CA GLY A 207 -53.81 24.87 -17.18
C GLY A 207 -52.90 23.89 -17.92
N ASP A 208 -51.61 24.22 -18.04
CA ASP A 208 -50.58 23.36 -18.66
C ASP A 208 -49.87 22.43 -17.66
N ILE A 209 -50.19 22.53 -16.35
CA ILE A 209 -49.58 21.72 -15.31
C ILE A 209 -50.33 20.39 -15.24
N GLN A 210 -49.60 19.29 -15.44
CA GLN A 210 -50.10 17.93 -15.29
C GLN A 210 -49.35 17.24 -14.15
N ALA A 211 -50.09 16.67 -13.21
CA ALA A 211 -49.58 15.79 -12.18
C ALA A 211 -50.39 14.49 -12.15
N GLY A 212 -49.77 13.38 -11.77
CA GLY A 212 -50.50 12.12 -11.67
C GLY A 212 -49.73 11.01 -10.96
N ILE A 213 -50.49 10.00 -10.56
CA ILE A 213 -49.99 8.74 -10.00
C ILE A 213 -50.50 7.60 -10.87
N GLY A 214 -49.64 6.62 -11.14
CA GLY A 214 -49.95 5.41 -11.89
C GLY A 214 -49.54 4.16 -11.14
N LEU A 215 -50.35 3.11 -11.25
CA LEU A 215 -50.10 1.77 -10.73
C LEU A 215 -50.20 0.76 -11.89
N VAL A 216 -49.23 -0.14 -12.00
CA VAL A 216 -49.28 -1.31 -12.88
C VAL A 216 -49.17 -2.57 -12.04
N ALA A 217 -50.05 -3.54 -12.30
CA ALA A 217 -49.84 -4.94 -11.93
C ALA A 217 -49.97 -5.80 -13.19
N GLY A 218 -48.88 -6.39 -13.67
CA GLY A 218 -48.85 -7.06 -14.97
C GLY A 218 -47.68 -8.02 -15.14
N LYS A 219 -47.25 -8.22 -16.38
CA LYS A 219 -46.03 -8.95 -16.71
C LYS A 219 -45.12 -8.10 -17.62
N ASP A 220 -43.80 -8.25 -17.48
CA ASP A 220 -42.83 -7.65 -18.41
C ASP A 220 -42.80 -8.38 -19.76
N ALA A 221 -41.92 -7.93 -20.67
CA ALA A 221 -41.73 -8.55 -21.99
C ALA A 221 -41.26 -10.02 -21.92
N ASP A 222 -40.64 -10.41 -20.81
CA ASP A 222 -40.14 -11.77 -20.55
C ASP A 222 -41.16 -12.64 -19.79
N GLY A 223 -42.33 -12.09 -19.45
CA GLY A 223 -43.41 -12.78 -18.76
C GLY A 223 -43.30 -12.81 -17.23
N ASN A 224 -42.33 -12.11 -16.64
CA ASN A 224 -42.18 -11.99 -15.19
C ASN A 224 -43.20 -11.00 -14.62
N PRO A 225 -43.77 -11.26 -13.42
CA PRO A 225 -44.72 -10.35 -12.81
C PRO A 225 -44.07 -9.00 -12.49
N ILE A 226 -44.74 -7.92 -12.87
CA ILE A 226 -44.35 -6.54 -12.53
C ILE A 226 -45.42 -5.90 -11.64
N SER A 227 -44.96 -5.20 -10.60
CA SER A 227 -45.76 -4.33 -9.76
C SER A 227 -45.03 -3.00 -9.64
N GLN A 228 -45.59 -1.93 -10.19
CA GLN A 228 -44.93 -0.62 -10.27
C GLN A 228 -45.85 0.49 -9.82
N VAL A 229 -45.27 1.47 -9.12
CA VAL A 229 -45.88 2.77 -8.83
C VAL A 229 -45.03 3.83 -9.49
N ALA A 230 -45.64 4.71 -10.28
CA ALA A 230 -44.96 5.84 -10.89
C ALA A 230 -45.68 7.14 -10.55
N ILE A 231 -44.90 8.19 -10.31
CA ILE A 231 -45.38 9.50 -9.92
C ILE A 231 -44.89 10.49 -10.96
N ALA A 232 -45.83 11.11 -11.68
CA ALA A 232 -45.56 12.20 -12.60
C ALA A 232 -45.78 13.52 -11.86
N ALA A 233 -44.71 14.08 -11.30
CA ALA A 233 -44.73 15.35 -10.59
C ALA A 233 -43.36 16.04 -10.64
N THR A 234 -43.35 17.37 -10.53
CA THR A 234 -42.11 18.14 -10.38
C THR A 234 -41.53 18.02 -8.97
N GLN A 235 -42.37 17.74 -7.97
CA GLN A 235 -41.96 17.54 -6.58
C GLN A 235 -42.75 16.36 -6.01
N PHE A 236 -42.08 15.55 -5.19
CA PHE A 236 -42.72 14.48 -4.43
C PHE A 236 -42.25 14.58 -2.99
N PHE A 237 -43.16 14.53 -2.03
CA PHE A 237 -42.81 14.56 -0.61
C PHE A 237 -43.78 13.72 0.19
N VAL A 238 -43.27 13.09 1.25
CA VAL A 238 -44.06 12.35 2.22
C VAL A 238 -44.20 13.22 3.46
N PHE A 239 -45.42 13.37 3.99
CA PHE A 239 -45.68 14.08 5.24
C PHE A 239 -46.86 13.43 5.97
N ASP A 240 -46.92 13.56 7.30
CA ASP A 240 -48.05 13.09 8.09
C ASP A 240 -49.01 14.27 8.41
N PRO A 241 -50.21 14.33 7.80
CA PRO A 241 -51.15 15.41 8.03
C PRO A 241 -51.73 15.43 9.46
N ASN A 242 -51.65 14.31 10.20
CA ASN A 242 -52.25 14.17 11.52
C ASN A 242 -51.29 14.52 12.67
N HIS A 243 -50.01 14.70 12.37
CA HIS A 243 -48.98 15.04 13.34
C HIS A 243 -48.21 16.30 12.90
N PRO A 244 -48.84 17.49 12.95
CA PRO A 244 -48.14 18.74 12.71
C PRO A 244 -47.14 19.06 13.83
N ASN A 245 -46.11 19.82 13.50
CA ASN A 245 -45.17 20.39 14.45
C ASN A 245 -45.85 21.46 15.32
N ASP A 246 -45.21 21.82 16.45
CA ASP A 246 -45.72 22.81 17.41
C ASP A 246 -45.95 24.21 16.80
N ASP A 247 -45.28 24.54 15.70
CA ASP A 247 -45.41 25.79 14.96
C ASP A 247 -46.45 25.74 13.82
N GLY A 248 -47.18 24.63 13.69
CA GLY A 248 -48.16 24.40 12.62
C GLY A 248 -47.57 23.96 11.28
N THR A 249 -46.28 23.63 11.24
CA THR A 249 -45.61 23.06 10.04
C THR A 249 -45.65 21.53 10.04
N TYR A 250 -45.07 20.89 9.01
CA TYR A 250 -44.99 19.43 8.88
C TYR A 250 -43.54 18.99 8.68
N SER A 251 -43.22 17.78 9.17
CA SER A 251 -41.98 17.09 8.81
C SER A 251 -42.11 16.39 7.46
N PHE A 252 -41.02 16.41 6.69
CA PHE A 252 -40.92 15.80 5.37
C PHE A 252 -39.77 14.78 5.33
N PRO A 253 -39.98 13.53 5.82
CA PRO A 253 -38.92 12.51 5.90
C PRO A 253 -38.29 12.14 4.55
N PHE A 254 -39.00 12.35 3.44
CA PHE A 254 -38.51 12.10 2.09
C PHE A 254 -39.07 13.14 1.12
N VAL A 255 -38.20 13.79 0.36
CA VAL A 255 -38.54 14.80 -0.64
C VAL A 255 -37.72 14.60 -1.90
N VAL A 256 -38.36 14.63 -3.06
CA VAL A 256 -37.75 14.90 -4.36
C VAL A 256 -38.15 16.32 -4.74
N ASN A 257 -37.17 17.21 -4.89
CA ASN A 257 -37.42 18.61 -5.23
C ASN A 257 -37.50 18.83 -6.75
N GLY A 258 -37.84 20.06 -7.16
CA GLY A 258 -37.95 20.46 -8.57
C GLY A 258 -36.66 20.36 -9.38
N ASP A 259 -35.52 20.29 -8.71
CA ASP A 259 -34.19 20.16 -9.32
C ASP A 259 -33.73 18.69 -9.40
N GLY A 260 -34.58 17.74 -9.00
CA GLY A 260 -34.27 16.30 -8.99
C GLY A 260 -33.39 15.86 -7.81
N LYS A 261 -33.17 16.70 -6.79
CA LYS A 261 -32.46 16.33 -5.58
C LYS A 261 -33.39 15.60 -4.61
N VAL A 262 -32.86 14.56 -3.99
CA VAL A 262 -33.51 13.83 -2.91
C VAL A 262 -33.02 14.36 -1.57
N VAL A 263 -33.94 14.74 -0.69
CA VAL A 263 -33.69 15.11 0.70
C VAL A 263 -34.36 14.06 1.58
N ILE A 264 -33.59 13.52 2.52
CA ILE A 264 -34.04 12.48 3.46
C ILE A 264 -33.58 12.93 4.84
N ASP A 265 -34.47 12.86 5.82
CA ASP A 265 -34.17 13.24 7.21
C ASP A 265 -33.34 12.15 7.91
N GLU A 266 -33.77 10.88 7.77
CA GLU A 266 -33.06 9.71 8.28
C GLU A 266 -33.04 8.57 7.25
N LEU A 267 -31.85 8.03 6.96
CA LEU A 267 -31.66 6.88 6.06
C LEU A 267 -31.06 5.70 6.84
N VAL A 268 -31.84 4.62 6.98
CA VAL A 268 -31.35 3.33 7.48
C VAL A 268 -31.22 2.38 6.29
N ALA A 269 -29.98 2.03 5.94
CA ALA A 269 -29.68 1.12 4.83
C ALA A 269 -28.71 0.02 5.27
N LYS A 270 -28.96 -1.22 4.83
CA LYS A 270 -28.04 -2.34 5.04
C LYS A 270 -26.76 -2.19 4.23
N GLU A 271 -26.90 -1.67 3.01
CA GLU A 271 -25.80 -1.46 2.07
C GLU A 271 -26.11 -0.25 1.21
N ALA A 272 -25.15 0.67 1.09
CA ALA A 272 -25.25 1.86 0.25
C ALA A 272 -23.97 2.01 -0.55
N VAL A 273 -24.13 2.38 -1.82
CA VAL A 273 -23.05 2.53 -2.79
C VAL A 273 -23.02 3.99 -3.21
N ILE A 274 -22.01 4.74 -2.73
CA ILE A 274 -21.94 6.20 -2.89
C ILE A 274 -20.65 6.56 -3.65
N LYS A 275 -20.80 7.05 -4.89
CA LYS A 275 -19.66 7.48 -5.72
C LYS A 275 -18.94 8.69 -5.11
N ILE A 276 -19.69 9.66 -4.61
CA ILE A 276 -19.17 10.86 -3.96
C ILE A 276 -19.99 11.12 -2.69
N LEU A 277 -19.33 11.04 -1.53
CA LEU A 277 -19.92 11.40 -0.25
C LEU A 277 -19.38 12.75 0.19
N SER A 278 -20.26 13.75 0.28
CA SER A 278 -19.98 15.01 0.95
C SER A 278 -20.73 15.02 2.27
N ALA A 279 -20.02 14.78 3.36
CA ALA A 279 -20.57 14.74 4.71
C ALA A 279 -19.80 15.69 5.62
N GLN A 280 -20.49 16.31 6.57
CA GLN A 280 -19.84 17.08 7.64
C GLN A 280 -19.11 16.15 8.62
N THR A 281 -19.75 15.03 8.94
CA THR A 281 -19.25 14.02 9.87
C THR A 281 -19.55 12.62 9.33
N ILE A 282 -18.59 11.71 9.48
CA ILE A 282 -18.77 10.27 9.22
C ILE A 282 -18.50 9.55 10.54
N GLU A 283 -19.55 8.99 11.14
CA GLU A 283 -19.46 8.12 12.31
C GLU A 283 -19.58 6.67 11.86
N ALA A 284 -18.49 5.92 11.98
CA ALA A 284 -18.43 4.54 11.53
C ALA A 284 -17.47 3.73 12.39
N ASP A 285 -17.80 2.45 12.62
CA ASP A 285 -16.92 1.51 13.31
C ASP A 285 -15.60 1.28 12.56
N SER A 286 -15.62 1.42 11.23
CA SER A 286 -14.43 1.27 10.38
C SER A 286 -14.51 2.13 9.13
N VAL A 287 -13.45 2.91 8.89
CA VAL A 287 -13.23 3.65 7.63
C VAL A 287 -11.99 3.09 6.96
N LYS A 288 -12.21 2.32 5.89
CA LYS A 288 -11.13 1.78 5.07
C LYS A 288 -10.89 2.67 3.87
N ALA A 289 -9.85 3.48 3.94
CA ALA A 289 -9.40 4.24 2.79
C ALA A 289 -8.53 3.35 1.91
N GLY A 290 -8.97 3.10 0.67
CA GLY A 290 -8.19 2.31 -0.28
C GLY A 290 -6.85 2.93 -0.63
N ILE A 291 -6.85 4.25 -0.77
CA ILE A 291 -5.72 4.99 -1.36
C ILE A 291 -5.11 5.93 -0.33
N GLN A 292 -5.86 6.92 0.14
CA GLN A 292 -5.34 7.95 1.03
C GLN A 292 -6.43 8.58 1.88
N ILE A 293 -6.01 9.15 3.01
CA ILE A 293 -6.78 10.12 3.79
C ILE A 293 -5.90 11.37 3.86
N VAL A 294 -6.42 12.52 3.42
CA VAL A 294 -5.63 13.75 3.25
C VAL A 294 -5.89 14.72 4.40
N SER A 295 -4.80 15.29 4.93
CA SER A 295 -4.79 16.14 6.12
C SER A 295 -5.71 15.65 7.24
N PRO A 296 -5.73 14.33 7.53
CA PRO A 296 -6.57 13.86 8.58
C PRO A 296 -6.05 14.43 9.89
N TYR A 297 -6.96 14.99 10.66
CA TYR A 297 -6.67 15.26 12.05
C TYR A 297 -6.80 13.94 12.82
N ILE A 298 -5.73 13.16 12.77
CA ILE A 298 -5.68 11.84 13.37
C ILE A 298 -5.44 11.98 14.87
N LYS A 299 -6.51 11.79 15.65
CA LYS A 299 -6.42 11.60 17.10
C LYS A 299 -6.29 10.11 17.40
N THR A 300 -5.28 9.75 18.18
CA THR A 300 -5.13 8.40 18.78
C THR A 300 -5.13 7.22 17.79
N ALA A 301 -4.47 7.32 16.63
CA ALA A 301 -4.38 6.20 15.68
C ALA A 301 -3.03 5.48 15.69
N ARG A 302 -3.09 4.20 15.32
CA ARG A 302 -1.93 3.37 15.02
C ARG A 302 -1.62 3.44 13.53
N ILE A 303 -0.41 3.89 13.18
CA ILE A 303 0.10 3.89 11.80
C ILE A 303 0.97 2.65 11.64
N GLU A 304 0.42 1.58 11.08
CA GLU A 304 1.18 0.37 10.75
C GLU A 304 1.89 0.53 9.39
N SER A 305 2.87 1.44 9.37
CA SER A 305 3.78 1.63 8.25
C SER A 305 5.11 0.97 8.59
N GLY A 306 5.66 0.13 7.70
CA GLY A 306 6.85 -0.70 7.98
C GLY A 306 8.16 0.02 8.28
N GLY A 307 8.14 1.33 8.47
CA GLY A 307 9.30 2.07 8.97
C GLY A 307 9.18 3.58 8.84
N PHE A 308 8.08 4.11 8.31
CA PHE A 308 7.99 5.53 8.04
C PHE A 308 7.11 6.24 9.07
N THR A 309 7.68 7.28 9.67
CA THR A 309 6.94 8.28 10.42
C THR A 309 7.40 9.67 9.95
N VAL A 310 6.44 10.51 9.62
CA VAL A 310 6.64 11.96 9.49
C VAL A 310 5.77 12.55 10.55
N ASP A 311 6.40 13.23 11.49
CA ASP A 311 5.71 13.77 12.64
C ASP A 311 5.27 15.22 12.39
N PRO A 312 4.32 15.74 13.20
CA PRO A 312 3.82 17.11 13.07
C PRO A 312 4.84 18.21 13.40
N LEU A 313 5.96 17.86 14.04
CA LEU A 313 7.06 18.77 14.37
C LEU A 313 8.05 18.89 13.20
N GLY A 314 7.84 18.11 12.15
CA GLY A 314 8.75 17.99 11.02
C GLY A 314 9.92 17.03 11.29
N ASN A 315 9.95 16.34 12.43
CA ASN A 315 10.86 15.21 12.61
C ASN A 315 10.34 14.04 11.78
N ALA A 316 11.23 13.42 11.04
CA ALA A 316 10.90 12.23 10.27
C ALA A 316 11.84 11.09 10.68
N THR A 317 11.25 9.92 10.95
CA THR A 317 12.01 8.70 11.21
C THR A 317 11.74 7.66 10.15
N PHE A 318 12.83 7.05 9.69
CA PHE A 318 12.83 6.01 8.68
C PHE A 318 13.56 4.79 9.25
N GLY A 319 12.76 3.85 9.77
CA GLY A 319 13.26 2.71 10.53
C GLY A 319 14.09 3.15 11.74
N GLU A 320 15.17 2.42 12.04
CA GLU A 320 16.02 2.67 13.22
C GLU A 320 17.22 3.58 12.94
N LEU A 321 17.55 3.74 11.66
CA LEU A 321 18.85 4.21 11.23
C LEU A 321 18.84 5.70 10.88
N VAL A 322 17.68 6.26 10.58
CA VAL A 322 17.54 7.65 10.13
C VAL A 322 16.58 8.39 11.05
N ARG A 323 17.05 9.53 11.56
CA ARG A 323 16.27 10.48 12.33
C ARG A 323 16.55 11.89 11.80
N ILE A 324 15.49 12.59 11.43
CA ILE A 324 15.49 14.03 11.16
C ILE A 324 14.87 14.69 12.39
N SER A 325 15.49 15.76 12.89
CA SER A 325 14.99 16.50 14.05
C SER A 325 14.34 17.83 13.66
N ALA A 326 13.35 18.26 14.43
CA ALA A 326 12.65 19.54 14.33
C ALA A 326 13.56 20.72 14.71
N ALA A 327 14.74 20.44 15.26
CA ALA A 327 15.80 21.40 15.56
C ALA A 327 16.81 21.54 14.41
N GLY A 328 16.61 20.86 13.28
CA GLY A 328 17.52 20.88 12.11
C GLY A 328 18.65 19.86 12.17
N GLU A 329 18.62 18.95 13.15
CA GLU A 329 19.66 17.95 13.31
C GLU A 329 19.35 16.67 12.53
N LEU A 330 20.39 16.08 11.95
CA LEU A 330 20.28 14.85 11.17
C LEU A 330 21.19 13.78 11.76
N SER A 331 20.62 12.61 12.06
CA SER A 331 21.37 11.44 12.51
C SER A 331 21.13 10.27 11.58
N ILE A 332 22.22 9.76 11.01
CA ILE A 332 22.25 8.56 10.18
C ILE A 332 23.28 7.60 10.75
N ARG A 333 22.79 6.43 11.17
CA ARG A 333 23.58 5.41 11.84
C ARG A 333 23.61 4.14 11.02
N SER A 334 24.77 3.51 10.94
CA SER A 334 24.91 2.18 10.33
C SER A 334 24.33 1.12 11.26
N SER A 335 23.61 0.16 10.68
CA SER A 335 23.04 -1.00 11.38
C SER A 335 24.10 -1.99 11.87
N VAL A 336 25.36 -1.85 11.43
CA VAL A 336 26.45 -2.79 11.70
C VAL A 336 27.25 -2.39 12.94
N ASP A 337 27.46 -1.09 13.15
CA ASP A 337 28.39 -0.54 14.15
C ASP A 337 27.84 0.66 14.93
N GLY A 338 26.63 1.14 14.60
CA GLY A 338 25.96 2.26 15.28
C GLY A 338 26.59 3.63 15.03
N ARG A 339 27.60 3.70 14.16
CA ARG A 339 28.33 4.93 13.82
C ARG A 339 27.88 5.45 12.46
N GLY A 340 28.25 6.68 12.15
CA GLY A 340 27.87 7.27 10.88
C GLY A 340 27.96 8.79 10.93
N LEU A 341 26.92 9.42 10.44
CA LEU A 341 26.81 10.85 10.27
C LEU A 341 25.94 11.41 11.39
N ASN A 342 26.45 12.43 12.07
CA ASN A 342 25.63 13.33 12.88
C ASN A 342 25.89 14.75 12.41
N ILE A 343 24.81 15.45 12.11
CA ILE A 343 24.79 16.87 11.84
C ILE A 343 24.03 17.50 12.99
N SER A 344 24.71 18.39 13.69
CA SER A 344 24.13 19.27 14.69
C SER A 344 24.24 20.71 14.22
N ASN A 345 23.69 21.64 14.99
CA ASN A 345 23.65 23.06 14.61
C ASN A 345 25.05 23.69 14.42
N ASP A 346 26.08 23.16 15.09
CA ASP A 346 27.43 23.76 15.13
C ASP A 346 28.52 22.87 14.55
N GLU A 347 28.21 21.60 14.24
CA GLU A 347 29.21 20.59 13.88
C GLU A 347 28.66 19.56 12.89
N ILE A 348 29.52 19.19 11.95
CA ILE A 348 29.32 18.01 11.10
C ILE A 348 30.39 16.98 11.46
N ARG A 349 29.94 15.79 11.86
CA ARG A 349 30.82 14.70 12.29
C ARG A 349 30.55 13.41 11.52
N VAL A 350 31.64 12.80 11.05
CA VAL A 350 31.63 11.47 10.43
C VAL A 350 32.61 10.56 11.15
N ILE A 351 32.07 9.48 11.72
CA ILE A 351 32.83 8.46 12.46
C ILE A 351 32.84 7.16 11.66
N ASP A 352 34.02 6.62 11.38
CA ASP A 352 34.14 5.34 10.69
C ASP A 352 33.87 4.13 11.59
N LYS A 353 33.81 2.94 10.99
CA LYS A 353 33.54 1.67 11.69
C LYS A 353 34.55 1.32 12.79
N ASN A 354 35.73 1.92 12.77
CA ASN A 354 36.77 1.72 13.77
C ASN A 354 36.71 2.77 14.88
N GLY A 355 35.76 3.72 14.81
CA GLY A 355 35.61 4.81 15.79
C GLY A 355 36.47 6.04 15.49
N VAL A 356 37.09 6.11 14.30
CA VAL A 356 37.94 7.25 13.93
C VAL A 356 37.09 8.35 13.29
N GLU A 357 37.20 9.56 13.81
CA GLU A 357 36.66 10.76 13.16
C GLU A 357 37.42 11.03 11.87
N ARG A 358 36.72 10.92 10.74
CA ARG A 358 37.31 11.16 9.42
C ARG A 358 37.10 12.58 8.96
N ILE A 359 36.02 13.18 9.41
CA ILE A 359 35.61 14.54 9.06
C ILE A 359 34.97 15.15 10.30
N THR A 360 35.50 16.30 10.68
CA THR A 360 34.93 17.19 11.66
C THR A 360 35.06 18.60 11.09
N ILE A 361 33.92 19.25 10.88
CA ILE A 361 33.87 20.66 10.47
C ILE A 361 33.09 21.36 11.56
N SER A 362 33.70 22.35 12.20
CA SER A 362 33.08 23.12 13.26
C SER A 362 33.35 24.60 13.06
N SER A 363 32.45 25.45 13.56
CA SER A 363 32.59 26.91 13.47
C SER A 363 33.73 27.50 14.32
N ARG A 364 34.46 26.66 15.09
CA ARG A 364 35.53 27.09 16.00
C ARG A 364 36.92 27.20 15.36
N ASP A 365 37.11 26.79 14.11
CA ASP A 365 38.42 26.87 13.43
C ASP A 365 38.56 28.16 12.58
N ARG A 366 38.50 29.32 13.23
CA ARG A 366 39.07 30.59 12.74
C ARG A 366 39.81 31.33 13.84
#